data_AF-A0AAP8KSG7-F1
#
_entry.id   AF-A0AAP8KSG7-F1
#
_cell.length_a   1.000
_cell.length_b   1.000
_cell.length_c   1.000
_cell.angle_alpha   90.00
_cell.angle_beta   90.00
_cell.angle_gamma   90.00
#
_symmetry.space_group_name_H-M   'P 1'
#
loop_
_entity.id
_entity.type
_entity.pdbx_description
1 polymer ?
#
loop_
_entity_poly.entity_id
_entity_poly.type
_entity_poly.pdbx_seq_one_letter_code
_entity_poly.pdbx_strand_id
1 'polypeptide(L)'
;MPFVSIAIYGLFFIIFIIGIINFIKCKNWKPLVIQLIIIIICIYVPFVKIYMKLDFIIYKEDRKQVIELIEQKKLIPNVEYNNEMIHLPKQFVSTSKNGGDILVQEKENSTLIFFYTYRGILDNFSGFIYSFNDIKPIKSDFNSDFKEIIKVEKNWYYVTSY
;
A
#
# COMPACT_ATOMS: atom_id res chain seq x y z
N MET A 1 4.84 -5.65 10.12
CA MET A 1 4.90 -6.53 11.31
C MET A 1 6.06 -6.11 12.21
N PRO A 2 5.81 -5.66 13.44
CA PRO A 2 6.82 -5.03 14.31
C PRO A 2 8.01 -5.95 14.62
N PHE A 3 7.77 -7.26 14.81
CA PHE A 3 8.83 -8.23 15.10
C PHE A 3 9.84 -8.39 13.96
N VAL A 4 9.35 -8.41 12.71
CA VAL A 4 10.21 -8.50 11.51
C VAL A 4 11.08 -7.25 11.41
N SER A 5 10.50 -6.07 11.65
CA SER A 5 11.24 -4.82 11.65
C SER A 5 12.33 -4.79 12.72
N ILE A 6 12.02 -5.23 13.95
CA ILE A 6 12.99 -5.32 15.05
C ILE A 6 14.16 -6.25 14.69
N ALA A 7 13.87 -7.42 14.11
CA ALA A 7 14.89 -8.37 13.68
C ALA A 7 15.80 -7.77 12.59
N ILE A 8 15.22 -7.10 11.60
CA ILE A 8 15.97 -6.44 10.52
C ILE A 8 16.87 -5.33 11.07
N TYR A 9 16.34 -4.44 11.91
CA TYR A 9 17.13 -3.35 12.50
C TYR A 9 18.21 -3.88 13.44
N GLY A 10 17.92 -4.93 14.21
CA GLY A 10 18.89 -5.61 15.07
C GLY A 10 20.05 -6.21 14.27
N LEU A 11 19.75 -6.98 13.22
CA LEU A 11 20.77 -7.55 12.32
C LEU A 11 21.61 -6.45 11.66
N PHE A 12 20.97 -5.38 11.18
CA PHE A 12 21.65 -4.24 10.59
C PHE A 12 22.63 -3.59 11.57
N PHE A 13 22.23 -3.43 12.84
CA PHE A 13 23.08 -2.86 13.89
C PHE A 13 24.26 -3.76 14.25
N ILE A 14 24.04 -5.09 14.31
CA ILE A 14 25.12 -6.07 14.53
C ILE A 14 26.15 -6.00 13.41
N ILE A 15 25.70 -5.96 12.15
CA ILE A 15 26.60 -5.83 10.98
C ILE A 15 27.38 -4.51 11.02
N PHE A 16 26.74 -3.42 11.45
CA PHE A 16 27.42 -2.14 11.62
C PHE A 16 28.54 -2.20 12.67
N ILE A 17 28.29 -2.83 13.83
CA ILE A 17 29.32 -3.04 14.88
C ILE A 17 30.47 -3.89 14.33
N ILE A 18 30.18 -4.99 13.64
CA ILE A 18 31.20 -5.85 13.02
C ILE A 18 32.03 -5.05 11.99
N GLY A 19 31.38 -4.19 11.21
CA GLY A 19 32.03 -3.28 10.26
C GLY A 19 33.01 -2.34 10.94
N ILE A 20 32.65 -1.75 12.08
CA ILE A 20 33.53 -0.89 12.89
C ILE A 20 34.71 -1.69 13.45
N ILE A 21 34.47 -2.88 14.01
CA ILE A 21 35.53 -3.73 14.57
C ILE A 21 36.53 -4.11 13.47
N ASN A 22 36.06 -4.51 12.28
CA ASN A 22 36.90 -4.83 11.13
C ASN A 22 37.68 -3.62 10.61
N PHE A 23 37.11 -2.42 10.68
CA PHE A 23 37.81 -1.20 10.34
C PHE A 23 38.95 -0.91 11.33
N ILE A 24 38.71 -1.02 12.64
CA ILE A 24 39.71 -0.73 13.67
C ILE A 24 40.81 -1.81 13.71
N LYS A 25 40.42 -3.09 13.74
CA LYS A 25 41.37 -4.21 13.91
C LYS A 25 42.06 -4.61 12.61
N CYS A 26 41.30 -4.71 11.51
CA CYS A 26 41.80 -5.26 10.25
C CYS A 26 42.12 -4.18 9.21
N LYS A 27 41.90 -2.88 9.53
CA LYS A 27 41.99 -1.74 8.60
C LYS A 27 41.19 -1.93 7.31
N ASN A 28 40.18 -2.82 7.33
CA ASN A 28 39.35 -3.10 6.18
C ASN A 28 38.12 -2.19 6.19
N TRP A 29 38.17 -1.13 5.37
CA TRP A 29 37.18 -0.07 5.30
C TRP A 29 35.95 -0.41 4.43
N LYS A 30 36.05 -1.44 3.59
CA LYS A 30 34.99 -1.82 2.63
C LYS A 30 33.63 -2.08 3.30
N PRO A 31 33.53 -2.87 4.40
CA PRO A 31 32.23 -3.15 5.03
C PRO A 31 31.55 -1.89 5.57
N LEU A 32 32.34 -0.95 6.12
CA LEU A 32 31.82 0.30 6.67
C LEU A 32 31.30 1.22 5.56
N VAL A 33 32.00 1.30 4.42
CA VAL A 33 31.55 2.08 3.27
C VAL A 33 30.27 1.52 2.67
N ILE A 34 30.16 0.20 2.50
CA ILE A 34 28.91 -0.43 2.01
C ILE A 34 27.74 -0.07 2.93
N GLN A 35 27.94 -0.16 4.24
CA GLN A 35 26.90 0.15 5.22
C GLN A 35 26.49 1.63 5.17
N LEU A 36 27.46 2.54 5.01
CA LEU A 36 27.18 3.98 4.85
C LEU A 36 26.38 4.26 3.57
N ILE A 37 26.73 3.61 2.46
CA ILE A 37 26.00 3.72 1.20
C ILE A 37 24.55 3.24 1.37
N ILE A 38 24.32 2.12 2.06
CA ILE A 38 22.97 1.61 2.33
C ILE A 38 22.17 2.61 3.17
N ILE A 39 22.77 3.23 4.20
CA ILE A 39 22.10 4.26 5.02
C ILE A 39 21.69 5.46 4.16
N ILE A 40 22.61 5.94 3.31
CA ILE A 40 22.34 7.04 2.37
C ILE A 40 21.16 6.67 1.46
N ILE A 41 21.18 5.49 0.85
CA ILE A 41 20.09 5.01 0.00
C ILE A 41 18.77 4.97 0.78
N CYS A 42 18.75 4.42 1.99
CA CYS A 42 17.53 4.33 2.81
C CYS A 42 16.94 5.70 3.20
N ILE A 43 17.79 6.72 3.40
CA ILE A 43 17.34 8.07 3.78
C ILE A 43 16.85 8.86 2.55
N TYR A 44 17.57 8.79 1.43
CA TYR A 44 17.32 9.67 0.29
C TYR A 44 16.40 9.06 -0.76
N VAL A 45 16.31 7.73 -0.88
CA VAL A 45 15.44 7.10 -1.88
C VAL A 45 14.01 7.01 -1.34
N PRO A 46 13.01 7.62 -2.01
CA PRO A 46 11.63 7.62 -1.55
C PRO A 46 10.93 6.30 -1.93
N PHE A 47 11.38 5.17 -1.38
CA PHE A 47 10.90 3.83 -1.72
C PHE A 47 9.37 3.70 -1.69
N VAL A 48 8.72 4.30 -0.69
CA VAL A 48 7.24 4.28 -0.56
C VAL A 48 6.57 4.94 -1.77
N LYS A 49 7.06 6.10 -2.21
CA LYS A 49 6.51 6.81 -3.37
C LYS A 49 6.76 6.04 -4.68
N ILE A 50 7.93 5.42 -4.80
CA ILE A 50 8.27 4.58 -5.96
C ILE A 50 7.34 3.36 -6.02
N TYR A 51 7.19 2.64 -4.90
CA TYR A 51 6.29 1.49 -4.81
C TYR A 51 4.85 1.88 -5.14
N MET A 52 4.33 2.96 -4.55
CA MET A 52 2.97 3.45 -4.82
C MET A 52 2.75 3.75 -6.32
N LYS A 53 3.70 4.42 -6.98
CA LYS A 53 3.59 4.71 -8.42
C LYS A 53 3.63 3.45 -9.26
N LEU A 54 4.54 2.52 -8.96
CA LEU A 54 4.66 1.25 -9.69
C LEU A 54 3.40 0.40 -9.52
N ASP A 55 2.89 0.25 -8.30
CA ASP A 55 1.67 -0.49 -8.02
C ASP A 55 0.47 0.11 -8.78
N PHE A 56 0.35 1.44 -8.78
CA PHE A 56 -0.69 2.11 -9.55
C PHE A 56 -0.60 1.78 -11.04
N ILE A 57 0.58 1.95 -11.65
CA ILE A 57 0.79 1.75 -13.09
C ILE A 57 0.56 0.29 -13.49
N ILE A 58 1.11 -0.67 -12.74
CA ILE A 58 1.07 -2.09 -13.07
C ILE A 58 -0.37 -2.63 -13.04
N TYR A 59 -1.17 -2.25 -12.05
CA TYR A 59 -2.52 -2.81 -11.86
C TYR A 59 -3.65 -1.91 -12.36
N LYS A 60 -3.34 -0.75 -12.97
CA LYS A 60 -4.35 0.24 -13.37
C LYS A 60 -5.42 -0.34 -14.29
N GLU A 61 -5.00 -1.04 -15.34
CA GLU A 61 -5.93 -1.54 -16.36
C GLU A 61 -6.81 -2.66 -15.82
N ASP A 62 -6.24 -3.57 -15.02
CA ASP A 62 -7.03 -4.62 -14.35
C ASP A 62 -8.04 -4.01 -13.35
N ARG A 63 -7.65 -2.96 -12.62
CA ARG A 63 -8.57 -2.24 -11.72
C ARG A 63 -9.71 -1.57 -12.47
N LYS A 64 -9.45 -1.00 -13.66
CA LYS A 64 -10.52 -0.44 -14.52
C LYS A 64 -11.50 -1.52 -14.95
N GLN A 65 -11.01 -2.71 -15.36
CA GLN A 65 -11.89 -3.82 -15.69
C GLN A 65 -12.77 -4.24 -14.50
N VAL A 66 -12.21 -4.27 -13.29
CA VAL A 66 -12.99 -4.53 -12.07
C VAL A 66 -14.06 -3.45 -11.87
N ILE A 67 -13.73 -2.18 -12.04
CA ILE A 67 -14.67 -1.06 -11.93
C ILE A 67 -15.82 -1.20 -12.95
N GLU A 68 -15.51 -1.51 -14.21
CA GLU A 68 -16.50 -1.74 -15.26
C GLU A 68 -17.44 -2.91 -14.92
N LEU A 69 -16.91 -4.00 -14.36
CA LEU A 69 -17.72 -5.14 -13.93
C LEU A 69 -18.63 -4.80 -12.74
N ILE A 70 -18.20 -3.94 -11.83
CA ILE A 70 -19.02 -3.44 -10.72
C ILE A 70 -20.12 -2.52 -11.26
N GLU A 71 -19.79 -1.60 -12.17
CA GLU A 71 -20.76 -0.71 -12.82
C GLU A 71 -21.84 -1.49 -13.58
N GLN A 72 -21.45 -2.57 -14.26
CA GLN A 72 -22.36 -3.50 -14.94
C GLN A 72 -23.10 -4.45 -13.98
N LYS A 73 -22.91 -4.31 -12.66
CA LYS A 73 -23.47 -5.18 -11.61
C LYS A 73 -23.15 -6.67 -11.78
N LYS A 74 -22.05 -6.99 -12.48
CA LYS A 74 -21.52 -8.36 -12.62
C LYS A 74 -20.68 -8.76 -11.41
N LEU A 75 -20.09 -7.79 -10.73
CA LEU A 75 -19.47 -7.95 -9.42
C LEU A 75 -20.30 -7.19 -8.39
N ILE A 76 -20.82 -7.92 -7.42
CA ILE A 76 -21.59 -7.39 -6.29
C ILE A 76 -20.97 -7.88 -4.99
N PRO A 77 -21.26 -7.22 -3.85
CA PRO A 77 -20.86 -7.70 -2.54
C PRO A 77 -21.22 -9.17 -2.35
N ASN A 78 -20.21 -9.98 -2.02
CA ASN A 78 -20.30 -11.45 -1.98
C ASN A 78 -19.70 -12.03 -0.68
N VAL A 79 -19.53 -11.19 0.34
CA VAL A 79 -18.99 -11.57 1.65
C VAL A 79 -20.09 -11.42 2.71
N GLU A 80 -20.42 -12.51 3.40
CA GLU A 80 -21.57 -12.56 4.32
C GLU A 80 -21.48 -11.59 5.51
N TYR A 81 -20.27 -11.33 6.01
CA TYR A 81 -20.06 -10.48 7.18
C TYR A 81 -19.82 -9.00 6.84
N ASN A 82 -19.77 -8.63 5.56
CA ASN A 82 -19.54 -7.25 5.13
C ASN A 82 -20.26 -6.94 3.81
N ASN A 83 -21.35 -6.18 3.90
CA ASN A 83 -22.21 -5.84 2.76
C ASN A 83 -21.57 -4.86 1.75
N GLU A 84 -20.43 -4.27 2.07
CA GLU A 84 -19.68 -3.40 1.16
C GLU A 84 -18.53 -4.15 0.47
N MET A 85 -18.26 -5.40 0.86
CA MET A 85 -17.05 -6.10 0.48
C MET A 85 -17.27 -7.06 -0.68
N ILE A 86 -16.39 -6.97 -1.68
CA ILE A 86 -16.32 -7.90 -2.80
C ILE A 86 -14.99 -8.65 -2.74
N HIS A 87 -15.06 -9.96 -2.63
CA HIS A 87 -13.93 -10.86 -2.89
C HIS A 87 -13.81 -11.08 -4.40
N LEU A 88 -12.72 -10.59 -4.99
CA LEU A 88 -12.51 -10.63 -6.44
C LEU A 88 -12.24 -12.04 -6.95
N PRO A 89 -12.63 -12.36 -8.21
CA PRO A 89 -12.25 -13.61 -8.84
C PRO A 89 -10.73 -13.68 -9.04
N LYS A 90 -10.18 -14.89 -9.10
CA LYS A 90 -8.72 -15.18 -9.13
C LYS A 90 -7.93 -14.32 -10.12
N GLN A 91 -8.50 -14.02 -11.28
CA GLN A 91 -7.86 -13.19 -12.32
C GLN A 91 -7.58 -11.74 -11.89
N PHE A 92 -8.34 -11.20 -10.92
CA PHE A 92 -8.21 -9.82 -10.44
C PHE A 92 -7.67 -9.72 -9.00
N VAL A 93 -7.33 -10.83 -8.36
CA VAL A 93 -6.81 -10.86 -6.97
C VAL A 93 -5.56 -10.00 -6.81
N SER A 94 -4.76 -9.82 -7.87
CA SER A 94 -3.57 -8.96 -7.85
C SER A 94 -3.86 -7.47 -7.67
N THR A 95 -5.08 -7.02 -8.02
CA THR A 95 -5.46 -5.60 -8.01
C THR A 95 -5.66 -5.03 -6.60
N SER A 96 -5.89 -5.90 -5.62
CA SER A 96 -6.06 -5.56 -4.21
C SER A 96 -5.33 -6.58 -3.33
N LYS A 97 -4.41 -6.10 -2.48
CA LYS A 97 -3.60 -6.96 -1.62
C LYS A 97 -4.46 -7.69 -0.58
N ASN A 98 -3.88 -8.76 -0.04
CA ASN A 98 -4.43 -9.54 1.06
C ASN A 98 -5.63 -10.44 0.69
N GLY A 99 -5.65 -10.95 -0.55
CA GLY A 99 -6.65 -11.93 -0.99
C GLY A 99 -7.58 -11.45 -2.10
N GLY A 100 -7.40 -10.22 -2.61
CA GLY A 100 -8.24 -9.71 -3.69
C GLY A 100 -9.53 -9.07 -3.20
N ASP A 101 -9.61 -8.70 -1.93
CA ASP A 101 -10.79 -8.05 -1.37
C ASP A 101 -10.82 -6.56 -1.70
N ILE A 102 -11.96 -6.04 -2.09
CA ILE A 102 -12.20 -4.61 -2.26
C ILE A 102 -13.43 -4.18 -1.47
N LEU A 103 -13.54 -2.87 -1.20
CA LEU A 103 -14.76 -2.28 -0.63
C LEU A 103 -15.45 -1.40 -1.67
N VAL A 104 -16.78 -1.43 -1.66
CA VAL A 104 -17.64 -0.59 -2.49
C VAL A 104 -18.59 0.15 -1.55
N GLN A 105 -18.48 1.47 -1.54
CA GLN A 105 -19.34 2.33 -0.75
C GLN A 105 -20.17 3.20 -1.69
N GLU A 106 -21.49 3.01 -1.65
CA GLU A 106 -22.43 3.88 -2.33
C GLU A 106 -22.69 5.12 -1.46
N LYS A 107 -22.60 6.30 -2.07
CA LYS A 107 -22.99 7.58 -1.45
C LYS A 107 -24.05 8.25 -2.32
N GLU A 108 -24.78 9.19 -1.72
CA GLU A 108 -25.82 9.98 -2.40
C GLU A 108 -25.37 10.54 -3.76
N ASN A 109 -24.10 10.97 -3.87
CA ASN A 109 -23.57 11.65 -5.05
C ASN A 109 -22.43 10.92 -5.77
N SER A 110 -21.97 9.76 -5.32
CA SER A 110 -20.94 8.98 -6.02
C SER A 110 -20.80 7.59 -5.41
N THR A 111 -20.41 6.61 -6.24
CA THR A 111 -19.88 5.34 -5.73
C THR A 111 -18.38 5.46 -5.55
N LEU A 112 -17.84 4.88 -4.48
CA LEU A 112 -16.42 4.78 -4.20
C LEU A 112 -16.01 3.31 -4.19
N ILE A 113 -14.89 2.98 -4.82
CA ILE A 113 -14.32 1.63 -4.83
C ILE A 113 -12.92 1.68 -4.26
N PHE A 114 -12.63 0.85 -3.26
CA PHE A 114 -11.35 0.84 -2.57
C PHE A 114 -10.55 -0.44 -2.82
N PHE A 115 -9.37 -0.27 -3.41
CA PHE A 115 -8.37 -1.30 -3.66
C PHE A 115 -7.23 -1.18 -2.66
N TYR A 116 -6.95 -2.23 -1.90
CA TYR A 116 -5.89 -2.22 -0.91
C TYR A 116 -4.52 -2.41 -1.56
N THR A 117 -3.55 -1.60 -1.16
CA THR A 117 -2.12 -1.78 -1.48
C THR A 117 -1.32 -2.30 -0.29
N TYR A 118 -1.87 -2.15 0.91
CA TYR A 118 -1.33 -2.67 2.15
C TYR A 118 -2.48 -2.84 3.16
N ARG A 119 -2.50 -3.97 3.86
CA ARG A 119 -3.35 -4.20 5.04
C ARG A 119 -2.44 -4.69 6.17
N GLY A 120 -2.30 -3.86 7.18
CA GLY A 120 -1.51 -4.13 8.37
C GLY A 120 -2.29 -4.90 9.44
N ILE A 121 -1.74 -4.88 10.65
CA ILE A 121 -2.41 -5.37 11.86
C ILE A 121 -3.11 -4.16 12.49
N LEU A 122 -4.32 -4.33 13.03
CA LEU A 122 -5.24 -3.27 13.47
C LEU A 122 -5.81 -2.47 12.28
N ASP A 123 -5.71 -1.15 12.31
CA ASP A 123 -6.36 -0.24 11.36
C ASP A 123 -5.37 0.43 10.39
N ASN A 124 -4.12 -0.03 10.36
CA ASN A 124 -3.10 0.49 9.45
C ASN A 124 -3.26 -0.12 8.06
N PHE A 125 -3.62 0.67 7.07
CA PHE A 125 -3.78 0.24 5.69
C PHE A 125 -3.53 1.39 4.72
N SER A 126 -3.34 1.03 3.46
CA SER A 126 -3.28 2.00 2.37
C SER A 126 -3.86 1.41 1.11
N GLY A 127 -4.24 2.28 0.18
CA GLY A 127 -4.77 1.83 -1.08
C GLY A 127 -5.21 2.94 -2.01
N PHE A 128 -5.85 2.53 -3.11
CA PHE A 128 -6.40 3.43 -4.11
C PHE A 128 -7.92 3.41 -4.04
N ILE A 129 -8.52 4.59 -3.91
CA ILE A 129 -9.95 4.82 -4.06
C ILE A 129 -10.21 5.33 -5.48
N TYR A 130 -11.12 4.65 -6.17
CA TYR A 130 -11.75 5.15 -7.38
C TYR A 130 -13.08 5.83 -7.04
N SER A 131 -13.29 7.04 -7.56
CA SER A 131 -14.51 7.83 -7.38
C SER A 131 -15.13 8.10 -8.75
N PHE A 132 -16.32 7.55 -9.02
CA PHE A 132 -16.98 7.68 -10.33
C PHE A 132 -17.16 9.14 -10.76
N ASN A 133 -17.48 10.02 -9.82
CA ASN A 133 -17.74 11.44 -10.10
C ASN A 133 -16.54 12.35 -9.78
N ASP A 134 -15.34 11.80 -9.63
CA ASP A 134 -14.11 12.55 -9.26
C ASP A 134 -14.26 13.38 -7.96
N ILE A 135 -15.18 12.95 -7.09
CA ILE A 135 -15.39 13.57 -5.78
C ILE A 135 -14.31 13.03 -4.84
N LYS A 136 -13.57 13.95 -4.21
CA LYS A 136 -12.52 13.61 -3.24
C LYS A 136 -13.13 12.84 -2.05
N PRO A 137 -12.57 11.67 -1.69
CA PRO A 137 -12.97 10.96 -0.48
C PRO A 137 -12.78 11.81 0.78
N ILE A 138 -13.64 11.63 1.77
CA ILE A 138 -13.52 12.26 3.09
C ILE A 138 -12.89 11.28 4.08
N LYS A 139 -12.42 11.79 5.22
CA LYS A 139 -11.65 10.99 6.19
C LYS A 139 -12.40 9.78 6.74
N SER A 140 -13.72 9.89 6.87
CA SER A 140 -14.61 8.88 7.44
C SER A 140 -15.16 7.88 6.43
N ASP A 141 -14.74 7.94 5.16
CA ASP A 141 -15.19 6.99 4.15
C ASP A 141 -14.75 5.57 4.49
N PHE A 142 -15.57 4.58 4.14
CA PHE A 142 -15.38 3.18 4.52
C PHE A 142 -15.23 2.96 6.04
N ASN A 143 -15.90 3.78 6.86
CA ASN A 143 -15.80 3.78 8.33
C ASN A 143 -14.34 3.83 8.83
N SER A 144 -13.48 4.51 8.07
CA SER A 144 -12.05 4.58 8.31
C SER A 144 -11.64 5.93 8.90
N ASP A 145 -10.39 6.07 9.32
CA ASP A 145 -9.79 7.38 9.64
C ASP A 145 -8.56 7.61 8.76
N PHE A 146 -8.79 8.23 7.60
CA PHE A 146 -7.70 8.52 6.67
C PHE A 146 -6.81 9.66 7.18
N LYS A 147 -5.53 9.34 7.35
CA LYS A 147 -4.48 10.30 7.65
C LYS A 147 -4.14 11.18 6.44
N GLU A 148 -4.00 10.56 5.28
CA GLU A 148 -3.61 11.24 4.05
C GLU A 148 -4.49 10.82 2.88
N ILE A 149 -4.88 11.79 2.04
CA ILE A 149 -5.67 11.58 0.82
C ILE A 149 -5.01 12.40 -0.29
N ILE A 150 -4.32 11.70 -1.20
CA ILE A 150 -3.54 12.28 -2.29
C ILE A 150 -4.26 12.00 -3.61
N LYS A 151 -4.52 13.02 -4.43
CA LYS A 151 -5.03 12.82 -5.79
C LYS A 151 -3.89 12.30 -6.68
N VAL A 152 -4.12 11.16 -7.33
CA VAL A 152 -3.13 10.51 -8.21
C VAL A 152 -3.41 10.87 -9.66
N GLU A 153 -4.68 10.79 -10.05
CA GLU A 153 -5.19 11.07 -11.38
C GLU A 153 -6.67 11.47 -11.27
N LYS A 154 -7.28 11.88 -12.38
CA LYS A 154 -8.74 11.96 -12.49
C LYS A 154 -9.39 10.66 -11.99
N ASN A 155 -10.35 10.80 -11.07
CA ASN A 155 -11.10 9.76 -10.40
C ASN A 155 -10.29 8.88 -9.42
N TRP A 156 -8.97 9.05 -9.30
CA TRP A 156 -8.10 8.19 -8.50
C TRP A 156 -7.44 8.92 -7.35
N TYR A 157 -7.62 8.38 -6.14
CA TYR A 157 -7.07 8.93 -4.90
C TYR A 157 -6.29 7.84 -4.17
N TYR A 158 -5.07 8.13 -3.74
CA TYR A 158 -4.32 7.28 -2.83
C TYR A 158 -4.60 7.70 -1.40
N VAL A 159 -4.85 6.73 -0.53
CA VAL A 159 -5.16 6.95 0.87
C VAL A 159 -4.27 6.13 1.80
N THR A 160 -3.98 6.69 2.96
CA THR A 160 -3.33 5.99 4.07
C THR A 160 -4.10 6.24 5.35
N SER A 161 -4.27 5.20 6.17
CA SER A 161 -4.75 5.34 7.54
C SER A 161 -3.57 5.49 8.51
N TYR A 162 -3.90 5.76 9.78
CA TYR A 162 -2.93 5.86 10.86
C TYR A 162 -2.24 4.53 11.16
#